data_AF-A0A924ZRV4-F1
#
_entry.id   AF-A0A924ZRV4-F1
#
_cell.length_a   1.000
_cell.length_b   1.000
_cell.length_c   1.000
_cell.angle_alpha   90.00
_cell.angle_beta   90.00
_cell.angle_gamma   90.00
#
_symmetry.space_group_name_H-M   'P 1'
#
loop_
_entity.id
_entity.type
_entity.pdbx_description
1 polymer ?
#
loop_
_entity_poly.entity_id
_entity_poly.type
_entity_poly.pdbx_seq_one_letter_code
_entity_poly.pdbx_strand_id
1 'polypeptide(L)' 'YKETVWLGISYRREDAIVFLTGVTVKGKFDFGYSYDYGTSALSKISSGSHEIMLGLKLAPQAELRSPSDFW' A
#
# COMPACT_ATOMS: atom_id res chain seq x y z
N TYR A 1 13.45 10.80 -11.70
CA TYR A 1 12.44 9.72 -11.66
C TYR A 1 12.48 9.11 -10.27
N LYS A 2 11.44 9.29 -9.45
CA LYS A 2 11.29 8.63 -8.13
C LYS A 2 10.06 7.73 -8.23
N GLU A 3 10.29 6.49 -8.62
CA GLU A 3 9.31 5.41 -8.48
C GLU A 3 9.50 4.87 -7.06
N THR A 4 8.48 5.02 -6.21
CA THR A 4 8.55 4.60 -4.82
C THR A 4 7.82 3.29 -4.68
N VAL A 5 8.54 2.20 -4.52
CA VAL A 5 7.96 0.90 -4.18
C VAL A 5 7.85 0.80 -2.66
N TRP A 6 6.74 0.29 -2.17
CA TRP A 6 6.50 0.05 -0.75
C TRP A 6 5.94 -1.36 -0.52
N LEU A 7 6.33 -1.94 0.61
CA LEU A 7 5.88 -3.24 1.07
C LEU A 7 5.42 -3.09 2.51
N GLY A 8 4.33 -3.75 2.87
CA GLY A 8 3.73 -3.73 4.19
C GLY A 8 3.27 -5.11 4.59
N ILE A 9 3.35 -5.41 5.89
CA ILE A 9 2.77 -6.62 6.46
C ILE A 9 2.03 -6.21 7.72
N SER A 10 0.84 -6.75 7.91
CA SER A 10 0.04 -6.55 9.11
C SER A 10 -0.32 -7.91 9.69
N TYR A 11 -0.27 -8.03 11.00
CA TYR A 11 -0.63 -9.26 11.69
C TYR A 11 -1.66 -8.96 12.77
N ARG A 12 -2.80 -9.64 12.69
CA ARG A 12 -3.83 -9.64 13.71
C ARG A 12 -3.78 -10.98 14.43
N ARG A 13 -3.36 -10.95 15.69
CA ARG A 13 -3.36 -12.13 16.57
C ARG A 13 -4.75 -12.78 16.55
N GLU A 14 -4.78 -14.08 16.27
CA GLU A 14 -6.00 -14.91 16.24
C GLU A 14 -7.01 -14.59 15.12
N ASP A 15 -6.61 -13.89 14.05
CA ASP A 15 -7.53 -13.56 12.95
C ASP A 15 -6.89 -13.76 11.57
N ALA A 16 -5.87 -12.97 11.24
CA ALA A 16 -5.25 -12.98 9.91
C ALA A 16 -3.84 -12.35 9.85
N ILE A 17 -3.05 -12.82 8.89
CA ILE A 17 -1.84 -12.16 8.40
C ILE A 17 -2.20 -11.47 7.07
N VAL A 18 -1.91 -10.19 6.94
CA VAL A 18 -2.13 -9.40 5.73
C VAL A 18 -0.79 -9.02 5.13
N PHE A 19 -0.60 -9.34 3.86
CA PHE A 19 0.54 -8.88 3.08
C PHE A 19 0.10 -7.76 2.14
N LEU A 20 0.83 -6.66 2.09
CA LEU A 20 0.56 -5.53 1.20
C LEU A 20 1.82 -5.20 0.40
N THR A 21 1.62 -4.92 -0.89
CA THR A 21 2.69 -4.47 -1.78
C THR A 21 2.14 -3.38 -2.68
N GLY A 22 2.95 -2.38 -3.01
CA GLY A 22 2.52 -1.34 -3.91
C GLY A 22 3.65 -0.52 -4.49
N VAL A 23 3.29 0.28 -5.49
CA VAL A 23 4.19 1.18 -6.21
C VAL A 23 3.49 2.50 -6.46
N THR A 24 4.22 3.58 -6.20
CA THR A 24 3.83 4.93 -6.55
C THR A 24 4.59 5.36 -7.79
N VAL A 25 3.88 5.51 -8.90
CA VAL A 25 4.41 5.94 -10.18
C VAL A 25 4.31 7.47 -10.28
N LYS A 26 5.47 8.11 -10.47
CA LYS A 26 5.60 9.56 -10.71
C LYS A 26 4.93 10.44 -9.65
N GLY A 27 4.77 9.93 -8.41
CA GLY A 27 4.10 10.65 -7.32
C GLY A 27 2.60 10.94 -7.55
N LYS A 28 1.99 10.38 -8.62
CA LYS A 28 0.63 10.70 -9.06
C LYS A 28 -0.30 9.50 -9.07
N PHE A 29 0.22 8.33 -9.43
CA PHE A 29 -0.54 7.10 -9.51
C PHE A 29 -0.01 6.15 -8.44
N ASP A 30 -0.89 5.64 -7.61
CA ASP A 30 -0.59 4.67 -6.57
C ASP A 30 -1.28 3.35 -6.95
N PHE A 31 -0.51 2.29 -7.07
CA PHE A 31 -1.01 0.93 -7.31
C PHE A 31 -0.63 0.07 -6.12
N GLY A 32 -1.60 -0.62 -5.53
CA GLY A 32 -1.40 -1.50 -4.39
C GLY A 32 -2.12 -2.83 -4.60
N TYR A 33 -1.59 -3.87 -3.98
CA TYR A 33 -2.17 -5.20 -3.93
C TYR A 33 -2.00 -5.74 -2.52
N SER A 34 -3.09 -6.26 -1.94
CA SER A 34 -3.08 -6.90 -0.64
C SER A 34 -3.61 -8.32 -0.71
N TYR A 35 -3.01 -9.16 0.12
CA TYR A 35 -3.37 -10.56 0.28
C TYR A 35 -3.61 -10.84 1.76
N ASP A 36 -4.85 -11.18 2.10
CA ASP A 36 -5.24 -11.56 3.45
C ASP A 36 -5.20 -13.09 3.59
N TYR A 37 -4.25 -13.57 4.42
CA TYR A 37 -4.18 -14.95 4.86
C TYR A 37 -4.79 -15.09 6.25
N GLY A 38 -6.08 -15.43 6.31
CA GLY A 38 -6.78 -15.67 7.57
C GLY A 38 -6.39 -17.01 8.20
N THR A 39 -5.88 -16.97 9.43
CA THR A 39 -5.46 -18.17 10.17
C THR A 39 -6.59 -18.81 10.97
N SER A 40 -7.73 -18.11 11.10
CA SER A 40 -8.88 -18.54 11.94
C SER A 40 -9.96 -19.31 11.17
N ALA A 41 -10.70 -20.15 11.90
CA ALA A 41 -11.68 -21.10 11.35
C ALA A 41 -12.79 -20.46 10.51
N LEU A 42 -13.07 -19.17 10.69
CA LEU A 42 -14.05 -18.41 9.91
C LEU A 42 -13.51 -17.99 8.53
N SER A 43 -12.19 -17.79 8.40
CA SER A 43 -11.52 -17.53 7.13
C SER A 43 -11.22 -18.81 6.33
N LYS A 44 -11.41 -20.01 6.90
CA LYS A 44 -11.30 -21.26 6.13
C LYS A 44 -12.39 -21.42 5.06
N ILE A 45 -13.46 -20.62 5.15
CA ILE A 45 -14.57 -20.58 4.19
C ILE A 45 -14.32 -19.57 3.05
N SER A 46 -13.51 -18.53 3.30
CA SER A 46 -13.12 -17.54 2.28
C SER A 46 -11.66 -17.79 1.91
N SER A 47 -11.39 -18.31 0.72
CA SER A 47 -10.11 -18.89 0.25
C SER A 47 -8.89 -17.93 0.18
N GLY A 48 -8.85 -16.88 0.99
CA GLY A 48 -7.92 -15.75 0.90
C GLY A 48 -8.52 -14.61 0.08
N SER A 49 -8.43 -13.38 0.58
CA SER A 49 -8.92 -12.19 -0.12
C SER A 49 -7.77 -11.55 -0.90
N HIS A 50 -7.98 -11.34 -2.19
CA HIS A 50 -7.06 -10.65 -3.10
C HIS A 50 -7.62 -9.27 -3.38
N GLU A 51 -7.11 -8.25 -2.71
CA GLU A 51 -7.59 -6.89 -2.86
C GLU A 51 -6.63 -6.08 -3.73
N ILE A 52 -7.18 -5.26 -4.62
CA ILE A 52 -6.41 -4.37 -5.50
C ILE A 52 -6.79 -2.94 -5.14
N MET A 53 -5.78 -2.10 -4.91
CA MET A 53 -5.94 -0.68 -4.58
C MET A 53 -5.40 0.19 -5.72
N LEU A 54 -6.20 1.16 -6.14
CA LEU A 54 -5.85 2.17 -7.13
C LEU A 54 -6.03 3.55 -6.52
N GLY A 55 -4.98 4.38 -6.56
CA GLY A 55 -4.99 5.74 -6.07
C GLY A 55 -4.55 6.72 -7.15
N LEU A 56 -5.27 7.84 -7.25
CA LEU A 56 -4.96 8.94 -8.16
C LEU A 56 -4.85 10.25 -7.37
N LYS A 57 -3.67 10.86 -7.38
CA LYS A 57 -3.43 12.17 -6.78
C LYS A 57 -3.71 13.27 -7.81
N LEU A 58 -4.82 13.99 -7.61
CA LEU A 58 -5.28 15.06 -8.51
C LEU A 58 -4.65 16.43 -8.22
N ALA A 59 -4.04 16.62 -7.05
CA ALA A 59 -3.44 17.89 -6.68
C ALA A 59 -2.09 18.11 -7.40
N PRO A 60 -1.78 19.34 -7.85
CA PRO A 60 -0.40 19.67 -8.18
C PRO A 60 0.43 19.43 -6.93
N GLN A 61 1.51 18.65 -7.07
CA GLN A 61 2.47 18.43 -6.00
C GLN A 61 3.09 19.79 -5.72
N ALA A 62 2.50 20.53 -4.78
CA ALA A 62 3.12 21.73 -4.23
C ALA A 62 4.44 21.22 -3.64
N GLU A 63 5.50 21.39 -4.40
CA GLU A 63 6.84 21.07 -3.97
C GLU A 63 7.10 22.03 -2.82
N LEU A 64 6.86 21.55 -1.60
CA LEU A 64 7.36 22.18 -0.40
C LEU A 64 8.89 22.07 -0.53
N ARG A 65 9.50 22.99 -1.29
CA ARG A 65 10.95 23.18 -1.30
C ARG A 65 11.34 23.33 0.15
N SER A 66 12.06 22.34 0.66
CA SER A 66 12.61 22.42 2.01
C SER A 66 13.52 23.65 2.05
N PRO A 67 13.44 24.50 3.08
CA PRO A 67 14.33 25.66 3.23
C PRO A 67 15.83 25.31 3.19
N SER A 68 16.19 24.04 3.33
CA SER A 68 17.55 23.51 3.23
C SER A 68 18.15 23.51 1.81
N ASP A 69 17.36 23.70 0.75
CA ASP A 69 17.86 23.76 -0.64
C ASP A 69 18.38 25.16 -1.05
N PHE A 70 18.49 26.09 -0.10
CA PHE A 70 18.86 27.50 -0.33
C PHE A 70 20.23 27.90 0.25
N TRP A 71 20.97 26.96 0.85
CA TRP A 71 22.30 27.22 1.42
C TRP A 71 23.33 26.18 0.95
#